data_AF-A0A820LK45-F1
#
_entry.id   AF-A0A820LK45-F1
#
_cell.length_a   1.000
_cell.length_b   1.000
_cell.length_c   1.000
_cell.angle_alpha   90.00
_cell.angle_beta   90.00
_cell.angle_gamma   90.00
#
_symmetry.space_group_name_H-M   'P 1'
#
loop_
_entity.id
_entity.type
_entity.pdbx_description
1 polymer ?
#
loop_
_entity_poly.entity_id
_entity_poly.type
_entity_poly.pdbx_seq_one_letter_code
_entity_poly.pdbx_strand_id
1 'polypeptide(L)'
;LYRRINALKKRNPKLKTLLGVGGWNMKSYAFSVMVHSTERRRKFIFDTINFLHKHNFDGFEVDWEYPGMRGGQSDDKYYLTLFFQEFREAAIAQSIVTGQPRLLIAAAVAANQDIVSNGYEIDKISKVLDFINIMT
;
A
#
# COMPACT_ATOMS: atom_id res chain seq x y z
N LEU A 1 -15.35 -10.72 9.14
CA LEU A 1 -14.19 -11.38 8.49
C LEU A 1 -12.87 -11.05 9.18
N TYR A 2 -12.44 -9.78 9.23
CA TYR A 2 -11.12 -9.36 9.75
C TYR A 2 -10.74 -9.92 11.12
N ARG A 3 -11.65 -9.85 12.10
CA ARG A 3 -11.42 -10.40 13.45
C ARG A 3 -11.03 -11.89 13.42
N ARG A 4 -11.63 -12.68 12.52
CA ARG A 4 -11.37 -14.13 12.42
C ARG A 4 -9.97 -14.40 11.88
N ILE A 5 -9.54 -13.65 10.85
CA ILE A 5 -8.19 -13.76 10.28
C ILE A 5 -7.15 -13.33 11.32
N ASN A 6 -7.32 -12.16 11.92
CA ASN A 6 -6.33 -11.62 12.85
C ASN A 6 -6.31 -12.40 14.19
N ALA A 7 -7.37 -13.15 14.53
CA ALA A 7 -7.36 -14.08 15.64
C ALA A 7 -6.43 -15.29 15.43
N LEU A 8 -6.05 -15.62 14.19
CA LEU A 8 -5.08 -16.69 13.90
C LEU A 8 -3.70 -16.38 14.51
N LYS A 9 -3.37 -15.10 14.73
CA LYS A 9 -2.15 -14.68 15.43
C LYS A 9 -2.09 -15.19 16.88
N LYS A 10 -3.22 -15.54 17.51
CA LYS A 10 -3.22 -16.21 18.82
C LYS A 10 -2.67 -17.62 18.77
N ARG A 11 -2.80 -18.30 17.62
CA ARG A 11 -2.27 -19.66 17.39
C ARG A 11 -0.82 -19.61 16.91
N ASN A 12 -0.49 -18.62 16.08
CA ASN A 12 0.88 -18.37 15.64
C ASN A 12 1.25 -16.90 15.88
N PRO A 13 1.91 -16.56 17.01
CA PRO A 13 2.30 -15.19 17.32
C PRO A 13 3.30 -14.57 16.33
N LYS A 14 3.96 -15.37 15.49
CA LYS A 14 4.86 -14.89 14.42
C LYS A 14 4.11 -14.51 13.14
N LEU A 15 2.85 -14.92 13.00
CA LEU A 15 2.04 -14.59 11.82
C LEU A 15 1.83 -13.08 11.72
N LYS A 16 2.03 -12.55 10.51
CA LYS A 16 1.72 -11.16 10.14
C LYS A 16 0.58 -11.15 9.13
N THR A 17 -0.28 -10.16 9.26
CA THR A 17 -1.50 -10.02 8.45
C THR A 17 -1.53 -8.62 7.84
N LEU A 18 -1.66 -8.55 6.52
CA LEU A 18 -1.78 -7.27 5.80
C LEU A 18 -3.20 -7.13 5.25
N LEU A 19 -3.69 -5.90 5.13
CA LEU A 19 -4.90 -5.59 4.38
C LEU A 19 -4.52 -5.14 2.97
N GLY A 20 -4.90 -5.92 1.97
CA GLY A 20 -4.81 -5.54 0.56
C GLY A 20 -5.97 -4.64 0.16
N VAL A 21 -5.68 -3.56 -0.56
CA VAL A 21 -6.69 -2.70 -1.21
C VAL A 21 -6.37 -2.57 -2.68
N GLY A 22 -7.38 -2.79 -3.51
CA GLY A 22 -7.26 -2.73 -4.96
C GLY A 22 -7.81 -3.98 -5.64
N GLY A 23 -6.97 -4.59 -6.47
CA GLY A 23 -7.28 -5.72 -7.32
C GLY A 23 -7.92 -5.33 -8.63
N TRP A 24 -7.84 -6.24 -9.60
CA TRP A 24 -8.29 -6.05 -10.97
C TRP A 24 -9.65 -5.37 -11.12
N ASN A 25 -10.66 -5.75 -10.32
CA ASN A 25 -12.02 -5.22 -10.47
C ASN A 25 -12.18 -3.77 -10.01
N MET A 26 -11.27 -3.24 -9.18
CA MET A 26 -11.35 -1.85 -8.72
C MET A 26 -10.97 -0.83 -9.81
N LYS A 27 -10.29 -1.28 -10.88
CA LYS A 27 -9.71 -0.42 -11.92
C LYS A 27 -8.75 0.61 -11.30
N SER A 28 -8.41 1.67 -12.04
CA SER A 28 -7.34 2.60 -11.64
C SER A 28 -7.81 4.00 -11.28
N TYR A 29 -9.02 4.40 -11.68
CA TYR A 29 -9.51 5.78 -11.49
C TYR A 29 -9.49 6.23 -10.02
N ALA A 30 -9.97 5.40 -9.10
CA ALA A 30 -10.04 5.76 -7.69
C ALA A 30 -8.64 5.95 -7.07
N PHE A 31 -7.68 5.09 -7.42
CA PHE A 31 -6.29 5.26 -6.99
C PHE A 31 -5.66 6.50 -7.62
N SER A 32 -5.83 6.71 -8.92
CA SER A 32 -5.30 7.88 -9.64
C SER A 32 -5.76 9.18 -8.99
N VAL A 33 -7.07 9.34 -8.75
CA VAL A 33 -7.62 10.52 -8.06
C VAL A 33 -7.06 10.68 -6.64
N MET A 34 -6.86 9.58 -5.91
CA MET A 34 -6.32 9.62 -4.54
C MET A 34 -4.86 10.09 -4.53
N VAL A 35 -4.01 9.56 -5.41
CA VAL A 35 -2.58 9.87 -5.39
C VAL A 35 -2.24 11.27 -5.93
N HIS A 36 -3.09 11.86 -6.75
CA HIS A 36 -2.84 13.17 -7.37
C HIS A 36 -3.05 14.39 -6.46
N SER A 37 -3.65 14.23 -5.28
CA SER A 37 -3.82 15.32 -4.31
C SER A 37 -3.09 15.01 -3.01
N THR A 38 -2.26 15.94 -2.56
CA THR A 38 -1.55 15.84 -1.29
C THR A 38 -2.52 15.68 -0.12
N GLU A 39 -3.65 16.39 -0.15
CA GLU A 39 -4.70 16.28 0.86
C GLU A 39 -5.33 14.89 0.86
N ARG A 40 -5.63 14.34 -0.31
CA ARG A 40 -6.21 13.00 -0.46
C ARG A 40 -5.25 11.90 -0.04
N ARG A 41 -3.97 11.98 -0.44
CA ARG A 41 -2.92 11.05 0.00
C ARG A 41 -2.81 11.04 1.52
N ARG A 42 -2.62 12.21 2.14
CA ARG A 42 -2.51 12.33 3.60
C ARG A 42 -3.72 11.79 4.33
N LYS A 43 -4.93 12.12 3.85
CA LYS A 43 -6.16 11.59 4.43
C LYS A 43 -6.24 10.07 4.32
N PHE A 44 -5.96 9.52 3.14
CA PHE A 44 -5.99 8.08 2.91
C PHE A 44 -4.96 7.35 3.80
N ILE A 45 -3.73 7.86 3.90
CA ILE A 45 -2.68 7.31 4.77
C ILE A 45 -3.14 7.32 6.23
N PHE A 46 -3.63 8.45 6.72
CA PHE A 46 -4.11 8.59 8.10
C PHE A 46 -5.25 7.61 8.41
N ASP A 47 -6.27 7.57 7.55
CA ASP A 47 -7.42 6.69 7.73
C ASP A 47 -7.01 5.22 7.65
N THR A 48 -6.08 4.87 6.75
CA THR A 48 -5.57 3.51 6.60
C THR A 48 -4.83 3.06 7.85
N ILE A 49 -3.88 3.86 8.36
CA ILE A 49 -3.13 3.55 9.59
C ILE A 49 -4.10 3.31 10.76
N ASN A 50 -5.06 4.21 10.96
CA ASN A 50 -6.06 4.06 12.01
C ASN A 50 -6.91 2.80 11.83
N PHE A 51 -7.31 2.49 10.60
CA PHE A 51 -8.09 1.29 10.29
C PHE A 51 -7.30 0.01 10.60
N LEU A 52 -6.02 -0.05 10.21
CA LEU A 52 -5.17 -1.22 10.43
C LEU A 52 -5.00 -1.49 11.93
N HIS A 53 -4.71 -0.47 12.73
CA HIS A 53 -4.60 -0.59 14.19
C HIS A 53 -5.92 -1.02 14.83
N LYS A 54 -7.03 -0.36 14.45
CA LYS A 54 -8.38 -0.71 14.94
C LYS A 54 -8.73 -2.18 14.69
N HIS A 55 -8.26 -2.74 13.58
CA HIS A 55 -8.57 -4.11 13.18
C HIS A 55 -7.44 -5.11 13.45
N ASN A 56 -6.34 -4.70 14.10
CA ASN A 56 -5.18 -5.53 14.43
C ASN A 56 -4.47 -6.15 13.20
N PHE A 57 -4.33 -5.38 12.13
CA PHE A 57 -3.46 -5.71 11.00
C PHE A 57 -2.03 -5.24 11.27
N ASP A 58 -1.06 -5.93 10.67
CA ASP A 58 0.37 -5.65 10.78
C ASP A 58 0.90 -4.82 9.61
N GLY A 59 0.09 -4.53 8.58
CA GLY A 59 0.50 -3.71 7.46
C GLY A 59 -0.55 -3.55 6.36
N PHE A 60 -0.13 -2.86 5.31
CA PHE A 60 -0.93 -2.49 4.16
C PHE A 60 -0.31 -3.04 2.88
N GLU A 61 -1.14 -3.56 1.98
CA GLU A 61 -0.73 -3.94 0.63
C GLU A 61 -1.52 -3.14 -0.40
N VAL A 62 -0.81 -2.47 -1.31
CA VAL A 62 -1.42 -1.79 -2.46
C VAL A 62 -1.45 -2.75 -3.63
N ASP A 63 -2.65 -3.03 -4.13
CA ASP A 63 -2.87 -3.86 -5.32
C ASP A 63 -3.48 -3.01 -6.44
N TRP A 64 -2.72 -2.02 -6.92
CA TRP A 64 -3.17 -1.14 -7.99
C TRP A 64 -2.84 -1.75 -9.35
N GLU A 65 -3.89 -2.19 -10.06
CA GLU A 65 -3.79 -2.77 -11.40
C GLU A 65 -4.38 -1.86 -12.52
N TYR A 66 -3.61 -0.98 -13.17
CA TYR A 66 -2.21 -0.61 -12.93
C TYR A 66 -2.06 0.92 -13.07
N PRO A 67 -1.07 1.56 -12.42
CA PRO A 67 -0.79 2.99 -12.60
C PRO A 67 -0.62 3.35 -14.08
N GLY A 68 -1.25 4.44 -14.53
CA GLY A 68 -1.19 4.88 -15.93
C GLY A 68 -2.05 4.10 -16.91
N MET A 69 -2.89 3.17 -16.42
CA MET A 69 -3.77 2.34 -17.26
C MET A 69 -5.20 2.35 -16.72
N ARG A 70 -6.15 1.79 -17.48
CA ARG A 70 -7.52 1.45 -16.99
C ARG A 70 -8.24 2.59 -16.26
N GLY A 71 -8.11 3.81 -16.78
CA GLY A 71 -8.70 5.04 -16.21
C GLY A 71 -7.77 5.81 -15.27
N GLY A 72 -6.50 5.45 -15.20
CA GLY A 72 -5.42 6.21 -14.57
C GLY A 72 -4.74 7.20 -15.54
N GLN A 73 -3.82 8.00 -15.00
CA GLN A 73 -3.08 9.07 -15.69
C GLN A 73 -1.59 8.73 -15.82
N SER A 74 -0.92 9.27 -16.83
CA SER A 74 0.48 8.91 -17.16
C SER A 74 1.49 9.20 -16.02
N ASP A 75 1.18 10.15 -15.16
CA ASP A 75 1.95 10.57 -13.99
C ASP A 75 1.59 9.79 -12.72
N ASP A 76 0.65 8.85 -12.77
CA ASP A 76 0.33 7.94 -11.65
C ASP A 76 1.60 7.25 -11.12
N LYS A 77 2.55 6.91 -12.00
CA LYS A 77 3.83 6.28 -11.64
C LYS A 77 4.61 7.11 -10.63
N TYR A 78 4.70 8.42 -10.84
CA TYR A 78 5.39 9.34 -9.93
C TYR A 78 4.60 9.51 -8.62
N TYR A 79 3.29 9.71 -8.72
CA TYR A 79 2.46 9.94 -7.53
C TYR A 79 2.28 8.69 -6.66
N LEU A 80 2.36 7.49 -7.23
CA LEU A 80 2.42 6.25 -6.48
C LEU A 80 3.71 6.16 -5.64
N THR A 81 4.86 6.52 -6.21
CA THR A 81 6.12 6.59 -5.46
C THR A 81 6.03 7.57 -4.30
N LEU A 82 5.51 8.77 -4.56
CA LEU A 82 5.31 9.79 -3.53
C LEU A 82 4.37 9.30 -2.43
N PHE A 83 3.27 8.63 -2.81
CA PHE A 83 2.35 8.01 -1.86
C PHE A 83 3.05 6.99 -0.95
N PHE A 84 3.89 6.11 -1.49
CA PHE A 84 4.62 5.14 -0.67
C PHE A 84 5.62 5.81 0.28
N GLN A 85 6.33 6.85 -0.18
CA GLN A 85 7.25 7.61 0.66
C GLN A 85 6.52 8.26 1.84
N GLU A 86 5.41 8.96 1.56
CA GLU A 86 4.58 9.60 2.59
C GLU A 86 3.98 8.55 3.56
N PHE A 87 3.54 7.40 3.06
CA PHE A 87 3.01 6.32 3.91
C PHE A 87 4.11 5.78 4.85
N ARG A 88 5.32 5.56 4.32
CA ARG A 88 6.46 5.06 5.12
C ARG A 88 6.83 6.02 6.24
N GLU A 89 6.90 7.31 5.94
CA GLU A 89 7.17 8.35 6.94
C GLU A 89 6.08 8.38 8.02
N ALA A 90 4.81 8.34 7.62
CA ALA A 90 3.69 8.33 8.56
C ALA A 90 3.68 7.07 9.45
N ALA A 91 3.98 5.90 8.88
CA ALA A 91 4.09 4.65 9.63
C ALA A 91 5.24 4.68 10.64
N ILE A 92 6.40 5.25 10.27
CA ILE A 92 7.54 5.45 11.18
C ILE A 92 7.13 6.40 12.32
N ALA A 93 6.58 7.57 12.00
CA ALA A 93 6.17 8.55 12.99
C ALA A 93 5.14 7.96 13.99
N GLN A 94 4.16 7.20 13.48
CA GLN A 94 3.17 6.54 14.32
C GLN A 94 3.79 5.49 15.25
N SER A 95 4.78 4.72 14.77
CA SER A 95 5.48 3.74 15.61
C SER A 95 6.24 4.39 16.76
N ILE A 96 6.90 5.53 16.51
CA ILE A 96 7.62 6.30 17.52
C ILE A 96 6.64 6.84 18.58
N VAL A 97 5.52 7.43 18.16
CA VAL A 97 4.55 8.04 19.07
C VAL A 97 3.83 7.02 19.95
N THR A 98 3.53 5.83 19.42
CA THR A 98 2.71 4.83 20.12
C THR A 98 3.51 3.70 20.78
N GLY A 99 4.80 3.56 20.45
CA GLY A 99 5.62 2.41 20.85
C GLY A 99 5.22 1.08 20.21
N GLN A 100 4.24 1.07 19.31
CA GLN A 100 3.84 -0.12 18.55
C GLN A 100 4.84 -0.39 17.42
N PRO A 101 5.01 -1.66 16.99
CA PRO A 101 5.78 -1.97 15.80
C PRO A 101 5.26 -1.19 14.58
N ARG A 102 6.18 -0.71 13.75
CA ARG A 102 5.84 -0.04 12.48
C ARG A 102 5.04 -0.99 11.58
N LEU A 103 3.96 -0.47 10.99
CA LEU A 103 3.17 -1.16 9.98
C LEU A 103 4.02 -1.48 8.74
N LEU A 104 3.87 -2.69 8.23
CA LEU A 104 4.48 -3.13 6.97
C LEU A 104 3.78 -2.47 5.78
N ILE A 105 4.54 -2.20 4.71
CA ILE A 105 4.01 -1.65 3.46
C ILE A 105 4.49 -2.53 2.31
N ALA A 106 3.56 -3.09 1.55
CA ALA A 106 3.83 -3.93 0.40
C ALA A 106 3.03 -3.46 -0.82
N ALA A 107 3.41 -3.96 -1.98
CA ALA A 107 2.66 -3.77 -3.21
C ALA A 107 2.62 -5.07 -4.04
N ALA A 108 1.47 -5.36 -4.62
CA ALA A 108 1.35 -6.30 -5.72
C ALA A 108 1.66 -5.57 -7.03
N VAL A 109 2.60 -6.10 -7.82
CA VAL A 109 3.07 -5.46 -9.07
C VAL A 109 3.05 -6.43 -10.24
N ALA A 110 2.84 -5.91 -11.45
CA ALA A 110 2.90 -6.71 -12.67
C ALA A 110 4.30 -7.26 -12.95
N ALA A 111 4.37 -8.42 -13.61
CA ALA A 111 5.60 -8.94 -14.22
C ALA A 111 5.81 -8.48 -15.68
N ASN A 112 4.77 -7.96 -16.35
CA ASN A 112 4.86 -7.52 -17.74
C ASN A 112 5.74 -6.26 -17.87
N GLN A 113 6.73 -6.31 -18.76
CA GLN A 113 7.75 -5.25 -18.91
C GLN A 113 7.16 -3.88 -19.32
N ASP A 114 6.13 -3.86 -20.16
CA ASP A 114 5.51 -2.60 -20.59
C ASP A 114 4.74 -1.96 -19.42
N ILE A 115 4.03 -2.77 -18.63
CA ILE A 115 3.35 -2.31 -17.42
C ILE A 115 4.38 -1.81 -16.41
N VAL A 116 5.47 -2.55 -16.21
CA VAL A 116 6.52 -2.16 -15.26
C VAL A 116 7.17 -0.84 -15.64
N SER A 117 7.54 -0.69 -16.91
CA SER A 117 8.19 0.52 -17.43
C SER A 117 7.30 1.76 -17.29
N ASN A 118 5.99 1.61 -17.51
CA ASN A 118 5.03 2.72 -17.46
C ASN A 118 4.49 3.01 -16.06
N GLY A 119 4.34 1.98 -15.21
CA GLY A 119 3.61 2.08 -13.95
C GLY A 119 4.45 2.30 -12.69
N TYR A 120 5.74 1.93 -12.70
CA TYR A 120 6.54 1.89 -11.46
C TYR A 120 7.92 2.55 -11.60
N GLU A 121 8.31 3.35 -10.60
CA GLU A 121 9.70 3.75 -10.37
C GLU A 121 10.37 2.72 -9.45
N ILE A 122 10.71 1.55 -10.01
CA ILE A 122 11.18 0.36 -9.26
C ILE A 122 12.35 0.68 -8.32
N ASP A 123 13.31 1.48 -8.78
CA ASP A 123 14.49 1.90 -8.00
C ASP A 123 14.15 2.76 -6.78
N LYS A 124 13.01 3.46 -6.81
CA LYS A 124 12.52 4.31 -5.71
C LYS A 124 11.61 3.52 -4.79
N ILE A 125 10.62 2.81 -5.32
CA ILE A 125 9.64 2.11 -4.48
C ILE A 125 10.27 0.93 -3.71
N SER A 126 11.29 0.28 -4.28
CA SER A 126 12.03 -0.81 -3.61
C SER A 126 12.79 -0.36 -2.35
N LYS A 127 13.10 0.93 -2.20
CA LYS A 127 13.75 1.49 -1.01
C LYS A 127 12.77 1.76 0.14
N VAL A 128 11.47 1.76 -0.17
CA VAL A 128 10.41 2.24 0.73
C VAL A 128 9.50 1.10 1.18
N LEU A 129 9.16 0.20 0.25
CA LEU A 129 8.37 -1.01 0.50
C LEU A 129 9.18 -2.02 1.32
N ASP A 130 8.51 -2.73 2.21
CA ASP A 130 9.12 -3.82 2.98
C ASP A 130 9.29 -5.08 2.14
N PHE A 131 8.38 -5.32 1.20
CA PHE A 131 8.51 -6.36 0.17
C PHE A 131 7.59 -6.06 -1.02
N ILE A 132 7.86 -6.71 -2.14
CA ILE A 132 7.13 -6.57 -3.40
C ILE A 132 6.63 -7.95 -3.82
N ASN A 133 5.33 -8.08 -4.05
CA ASN A 133 4.70 -9.29 -4.55
C ASN A 133 4.54 -9.19 -6.06
N ILE A 134 5.37 -9.93 -6.81
CA ILE A 134 5.32 -9.92 -8.28
C ILE A 134 4.24 -10.90 -8.73
N MET A 135 3.30 -10.43 -9.54
CA MET A 135 2.25 -11.22 -10.18
C MET A 135 2.77 -11.77 -11.51
N THR A 136 3.28 -13.01 -11.47
CA THR A 136 3.96 -13.71 -12.58
C THR A 136 3.00 -14.50 -13.45
#